data_AF-A0A2V8JPS8-F1
#
_entry.id   AF-A0A2V8JPS8-F1
#
_cell.length_a   1.000
_cell.length_b   1.000
_cell.length_c   1.000
_cell.angle_alpha   90.00
_cell.angle_beta   90.00
_cell.angle_gamma   90.00
#
_symmetry.space_group_name_H-M   'P 1'
#
loop_
_entity.id
_entity.type
_entity.pdbx_description
1 polymer ?
#
loop_
_entity_poly.entity_id
_entity_poly.type
_entity_poly.pdbx_seq_one_letter_code
_entity_poly.pdbx_strand_id
1 'polypeptide(L)'
;MATANTDSNHVLVQRFRLPAYAAMIASQRIIHGVVASAGAAIGRAVRAFDPLFIPFNFKIRPEQARREVERFHASVEKSREQLKRVQAELKRKTGPEPSFLIDAHLLVLQDRLFVDRIIEKIETDHINPEWAILSAGFCTIFSQSRCHLSGSCRTMRS
;
A
#
# COMPACT_ATOMS: atom_id res chain seq x y z
N MET A 1 55.25 38.61 8.46
CA MET A 1 53.90 39.10 8.84
C MET A 1 53.00 39.05 7.62
N ALA A 2 52.15 38.03 7.54
CA ALA A 2 50.93 37.99 6.74
C ALA A 2 50.07 36.87 7.36
N THR A 3 48.93 37.23 7.92
CA THR A 3 47.98 36.35 8.59
C THR A 3 46.79 36.07 7.67
N ALA A 4 46.45 34.79 7.47
CA ALA A 4 45.11 34.32 7.08
C ALA A 4 45.05 32.81 7.36
N ASN A 5 44.65 32.42 8.58
CA ASN A 5 43.29 32.04 8.97
C ASN A 5 42.86 30.66 8.44
N THR A 6 42.95 29.70 9.37
CA THR A 6 42.13 28.51 9.59
C THR A 6 40.95 28.27 8.65
N ASP A 7 40.95 27.13 7.94
CA ASP A 7 39.92 26.12 8.21
C ASP A 7 40.39 24.71 7.82
N SER A 8 40.34 23.83 8.80
CA SER A 8 40.77 22.44 8.71
C SER A 8 39.64 21.60 8.14
N ASN A 9 39.63 21.37 6.83
CA ASN A 9 38.83 20.29 6.23
C ASN A 9 39.59 19.62 5.09
N HIS A 10 40.69 18.98 5.48
CA HIS A 10 41.44 18.06 4.63
C HIS A 10 40.69 16.71 4.57
N VAL A 11 39.57 16.65 3.84
CA VAL A 11 39.06 15.35 3.36
C VAL A 11 39.93 14.98 2.16
N LEU A 12 40.98 14.19 2.43
CA LEU A 12 41.75 13.48 1.41
C LEU A 12 40.84 12.49 0.70
N VAL A 13 40.07 12.95 -0.30
CA VAL A 13 39.44 12.05 -1.26
C VAL A 13 40.58 11.53 -2.14
N GLN A 14 41.12 10.36 -1.79
CA GLN A 14 42.04 9.63 -2.65
C GLN A 14 41.38 9.48 -4.02
N ARG A 15 41.91 10.20 -4.99
CA ARG A 15 41.54 10.14 -6.41
C ARG A 15 41.93 8.76 -6.95
N PHE A 16 41.10 7.75 -6.71
CA PHE A 16 41.20 6.47 -7.40
C PHE A 16 40.86 6.69 -8.88
N ARG A 17 41.89 7.03 -9.67
CA ARG A 17 41.80 7.16 -11.12
C ARG A 17 41.92 5.77 -11.75
N LEU A 18 40.85 4.97 -11.65
CA LEU A 18 40.72 3.71 -12.36
C LEU A 18 39.93 3.95 -13.66
N PRO A 19 40.57 3.89 -14.84
CA PRO A 19 39.92 4.23 -16.13
C PRO A 19 38.75 3.30 -16.47
N ALA A 20 38.75 2.07 -15.98
CA ALA A 20 37.64 1.13 -16.14
C ALA A 20 36.38 1.52 -15.34
N TYR A 21 36.55 2.17 -14.18
CA TYR A 21 35.42 2.60 -13.35
C TYR A 21 34.64 3.72 -14.05
N ALA A 22 35.35 4.70 -14.65
CA ALA A 22 34.74 5.83 -15.36
C ALA A 22 33.85 5.42 -16.55
N ALA A 23 34.23 4.39 -17.31
CA ALA A 23 33.40 3.84 -18.40
C ALA A 23 32.13 3.16 -17.87
N MET A 24 32.20 2.54 -16.70
CA MET A 24 31.04 1.96 -15.99
C MET A 24 30.09 3.05 -15.44
N ILE A 25 30.59 4.30 -15.25
CA ILE A 25 29.77 5.47 -14.88
C ILE A 25 29.08 6.12 -16.10
N ALA A 26 29.53 5.85 -17.32
CA ALA A 26 28.93 6.47 -18.49
C ALA A 26 27.48 6.01 -18.77
N SER A 27 27.05 4.87 -18.20
CA SER A 27 25.70 4.31 -18.37
C SER A 27 24.86 4.27 -17.08
N GLN A 28 25.29 4.92 -15.99
CA GLN A 28 24.49 4.98 -14.76
C GLN A 28 23.49 6.13 -14.81
N ARG A 29 22.26 5.83 -14.37
CA ARG A 29 21.18 6.79 -14.22
C ARG A 29 21.16 7.29 -12.79
N ILE A 30 21.51 8.55 -12.58
CA ILE A 30 21.36 9.21 -11.27
C ILE A 30 19.89 9.60 -11.12
N ILE A 31 19.25 9.11 -10.06
CA ILE A 31 17.85 9.42 -9.73
C ILE A 31 17.86 10.23 -8.44
N HIS A 32 17.30 11.44 -8.49
CA HIS A 32 17.10 12.29 -7.33
C HIS A 32 15.73 11.99 -6.69
N GLY A 33 15.66 12.00 -5.36
CA GLY A 33 14.44 11.73 -4.60
C GLY A 33 14.53 12.29 -3.18
N VAL A 34 13.49 12.06 -2.38
CA VAL A 34 13.47 12.47 -0.97
C VAL A 34 14.29 11.47 -0.15
N VAL A 35 15.27 11.97 0.61
CA VAL A 35 16.16 11.14 1.43
C VAL A 35 15.39 10.69 2.69
N ALA A 36 15.17 9.39 2.83
CA ALA A 36 14.52 8.82 4.03
C ALA A 36 15.52 8.52 5.17
N SER A 37 16.75 8.14 4.84
CA SER A 37 17.81 7.83 5.80
C SER A 37 19.18 8.18 5.23
N ALA A 38 20.11 8.62 6.08
CA ALA A 38 21.51 8.84 5.70
C ALA A 38 22.25 7.49 5.59
N GLY A 39 23.04 7.31 4.52
CA GLY A 39 23.85 6.12 4.30
C GLY A 39 24.14 5.85 2.82
N ALA A 40 25.09 4.96 2.55
CA ALA A 40 25.40 4.47 1.21
C ALA A 40 25.25 2.94 1.17
N ALA A 41 24.55 2.41 0.17
CA ALA A 41 24.35 0.97 -0.02
C ALA A 41 24.61 0.59 -1.48
N ILE A 42 25.30 -0.53 -1.68
CA ILE A 42 25.60 -1.09 -3.00
C ILE A 42 25.03 -2.51 -3.03
N GLY A 43 24.15 -2.80 -3.98
CA GLY A 43 23.50 -4.10 -4.08
C GLY A 43 22.60 -4.22 -5.31
N ARG A 44 22.03 -5.42 -5.49
CA ARG A 44 21.05 -5.66 -6.55
C ARG A 44 19.71 -5.04 -6.16
N ALA A 45 19.15 -4.21 -7.04
CA ALA A 45 17.81 -3.70 -6.88
C ALA A 45 16.79 -4.78 -7.24
N VAL A 46 15.83 -5.03 -6.35
CA VAL A 46 14.69 -5.91 -6.63
C VAL A 46 13.47 -5.03 -6.87
N ARG A 47 12.84 -5.17 -8.04
CA ARG A 47 11.60 -4.45 -8.34
C ARG A 47 10.43 -5.24 -7.77
N ALA A 48 9.85 -4.76 -6.67
CA ALA A 48 8.55 -5.24 -6.23
C ALA A 48 7.51 -4.77 -7.25
N PHE A 49 6.90 -5.70 -7.96
CA PHE A 49 5.75 -5.42 -8.82
C PHE A 49 4.51 -5.93 -8.11
N ASP A 50 3.60 -5.02 -7.77
CA ASP A 50 2.29 -5.36 -7.25
C ASP A 50 1.28 -5.13 -8.39
N PRO A 51 0.70 -6.18 -8.99
CA PRO A 51 -0.32 -5.99 -10.01
C PRO A 51 -1.53 -5.30 -9.37
N LEU A 52 -1.92 -4.14 -9.89
CA LEU A 52 -3.16 -3.47 -9.47
C LEU A 52 -4.34 -4.43 -9.70
N PHE A 53 -4.92 -4.93 -8.61
CA PHE A 53 -6.13 -5.74 -8.66
C PHE A 53 -7.32 -4.81 -8.87
N ILE A 54 -7.75 -4.67 -10.13
CA ILE A 54 -8.97 -3.96 -10.50
C ILE A 54 -10.06 -5.01 -10.75
N PRO A 55 -11.04 -5.20 -9.85
CA PRO A 55 -12.11 -6.15 -10.09
C PRO A 55 -12.97 -5.68 -11.26
N PHE A 56 -13.25 -6.59 -12.21
CA PHE A 56 -14.21 -6.33 -13.28
C PHE A 56 -15.63 -6.47 -12.74
N ASN A 57 -16.52 -5.56 -13.12
CA ASN A 57 -17.95 -5.69 -12.82
C ASN A 57 -18.60 -6.64 -13.84
N PHE A 58 -19.18 -7.75 -13.36
CA PHE A 58 -20.05 -8.59 -14.18
C PHE A 58 -21.29 -9.02 -13.41
N LYS A 59 -22.39 -9.16 -14.14
CA LYS A 59 -23.64 -9.66 -13.58
C LYS A 59 -23.61 -11.18 -13.46
N ILE A 60 -23.99 -11.68 -12.30
CA ILE A 60 -24.18 -13.11 -12.02
C ILE A 60 -25.63 -13.50 -12.24
N ARG A 61 -25.89 -14.79 -12.46
CA ARG A 61 -27.26 -15.30 -12.52
C ARG A 61 -27.82 -15.45 -11.09
N PRO A 62 -29.14 -15.27 -10.87
CA PRO A 62 -29.74 -15.41 -9.54
C PRO A 62 -29.46 -16.77 -8.88
N GLU A 63 -29.39 -17.84 -9.67
CA GLU A 63 -29.11 -19.19 -9.15
C GLU A 63 -27.66 -19.35 -8.65
N GLN A 64 -26.76 -18.47 -9.09
CA GLN A 64 -25.35 -18.46 -8.69
C GLN A 64 -25.09 -17.55 -7.49
N ALA A 65 -26.03 -16.68 -7.11
CA ALA A 65 -25.86 -15.73 -6.00
C ALA A 65 -25.47 -16.43 -4.70
N ARG A 66 -26.15 -17.52 -4.34
CA ARG A 66 -25.83 -18.30 -3.14
C ARG A 66 -24.41 -18.87 -3.15
N ARG A 67 -23.94 -19.37 -4.30
CA ARG A 67 -22.58 -19.89 -4.46
C ARG A 67 -21.54 -18.78 -4.31
N GLU A 68 -21.84 -17.59 -4.80
CA GLU A 68 -20.96 -16.42 -4.69
C GLU A 68 -20.88 -15.89 -3.25
N VAL A 69 -21.98 -15.95 -2.49
CA VAL A 69 -22.00 -15.66 -1.05
C VAL A 69 -21.15 -16.66 -0.27
N GLU A 70 -21.25 -17.96 -0.56
CA GLU A 70 -20.40 -18.98 0.06
C GLU A 70 -18.91 -18.76 -0.26
N ARG A 71 -18.59 -18.41 -1.51
CA ARG A 71 -17.22 -18.04 -1.94
C ARG A 71 -16.69 -16.83 -1.19
N PHE A 72 -17.54 -15.83 -0.96
CA PHE A 72 -17.20 -14.64 -0.19
C PHE A 72 -16.88 -14.99 1.27
N HIS A 73 -17.72 -15.76 1.94
CA HIS A 73 -17.46 -16.22 3.31
C HIS A 73 -16.14 -16.99 3.44
N ALA A 74 -15.88 -17.92 2.50
CA ALA A 74 -14.61 -18.65 2.48
C ALA A 74 -13.41 -17.71 2.30
N SER A 75 -13.56 -16.63 1.52
CA SER A 75 -12.50 -15.63 1.31
C SER A 75 -12.27 -14.77 2.55
N VAL A 76 -13.33 -14.36 3.26
CA VAL A 76 -13.24 -13.62 4.53
C VAL A 76 -12.50 -14.45 5.58
N GLU A 77 -12.86 -15.74 5.71
CA GLU A 77 -12.18 -16.64 6.65
C GLU A 77 -10.71 -16.83 6.30
N LYS A 78 -10.38 -17.00 5.01
CA LYS A 78 -9.01 -17.09 4.54
C LYS A 78 -8.21 -15.83 4.88
N SER A 79 -8.77 -14.65 4.65
CA SER A 79 -8.12 -13.37 5.00
C SER A 79 -7.92 -13.23 6.51
N ARG A 80 -8.88 -13.66 7.32
CA ARG A 80 -8.77 -13.69 8.79
C ARG A 80 -7.62 -14.56 9.25
N GLU A 81 -7.47 -15.75 8.68
CA GLU A 81 -6.33 -16.63 8.99
C GLU A 81 -4.99 -16.01 8.60
N GLN A 82 -4.91 -15.39 7.43
CA GLN A 82 -3.69 -14.71 6.96
C GLN A 82 -3.29 -13.59 7.89
N LEU A 83 -4.23 -12.73 8.30
CA LEU A 83 -3.97 -11.64 9.24
C LEU A 83 -3.52 -12.16 10.61
N LYS A 84 -4.11 -13.24 11.12
CA LYS A 84 -3.66 -13.87 12.37
C LYS A 84 -2.23 -14.42 12.27
N ARG A 85 -1.84 -15.00 11.14
CA ARG A 85 -0.46 -15.47 10.91
C ARG A 85 0.51 -14.30 10.91
N VAL A 86 0.19 -13.21 10.21
CA VAL A 86 0.99 -11.97 10.19
C VAL A 86 1.09 -11.37 11.60
N GLN A 87 0.00 -11.34 12.36
CA GLN A 87 0.00 -10.87 13.73
C GLN A 87 0.95 -11.68 14.62
N ALA A 88 0.90 -13.00 14.52
CA ALA A 88 1.78 -13.89 15.29
C ALA A 88 3.26 -13.67 14.93
N GLU A 89 3.56 -13.47 13.64
CA GLU A 89 4.91 -13.17 13.18
C GLU A 89 5.42 -11.82 13.69
N LEU A 90 4.57 -10.78 13.67
CA LEU A 90 4.90 -9.44 14.18
C LEU A 90 5.16 -9.46 15.69
N LYS A 91 4.29 -10.13 16.46
CA LYS A 91 4.48 -10.30 17.92
C LYS A 91 5.82 -10.96 18.24
N ARG A 92 6.27 -11.90 17.39
CA ARG A 92 7.55 -12.59 17.55
C ARG A 92 8.78 -11.75 17.18
N LYS A 93 8.66 -10.87 16.19
CA LYS A 93 9.80 -10.10 15.64
C LYS A 93 10.01 -8.74 16.29
N THR A 94 8.93 -8.02 16.61
CA THR A 94 8.98 -6.58 16.93
C THR A 94 8.29 -6.25 18.26
N GLY A 95 7.72 -7.25 18.95
CA GLY A 95 6.99 -7.05 20.20
C GLY A 95 5.50 -6.73 19.99
N PRO A 96 4.76 -6.36 21.05
CA PRO A 96 3.31 -6.25 21.03
C PRO A 96 2.77 -4.99 20.32
N GLU A 97 3.52 -3.89 20.26
CA GLU A 97 3.03 -2.60 19.72
C GLU A 97 2.52 -2.67 18.28
N PRO A 98 3.24 -3.25 17.30
CA PRO A 98 2.77 -3.32 15.91
C PRO A 98 1.57 -4.25 15.73
N SER A 99 1.31 -5.13 16.69
CA SER A 99 0.24 -6.12 16.58
C SER A 99 -1.16 -5.52 16.78
N PHE A 100 -1.26 -4.39 17.48
CA PHE A 100 -2.51 -3.66 17.69
C PHE A 100 -3.14 -3.15 16.39
N LEU A 101 -2.31 -2.75 15.41
CA LEU A 101 -2.80 -2.35 14.10
C LEU A 101 -3.55 -3.51 13.43
N ILE A 102 -3.02 -4.73 13.53
CA ILE A 102 -3.67 -5.91 12.94
C ILE A 102 -4.94 -6.28 13.71
N ASP A 103 -4.98 -6.09 15.03
CA ASP A 103 -6.19 -6.29 15.83
C ASP A 103 -7.34 -5.39 15.36
N ALA A 104 -7.06 -4.12 15.07
CA ALA A 104 -8.06 -3.21 14.51
C ALA A 104 -8.60 -3.70 13.15
N HIS A 105 -7.73 -4.22 12.27
CA HIS A 105 -8.17 -4.76 10.97
C HIS A 105 -8.99 -6.06 11.13
N LEU A 106 -8.67 -6.89 12.12
CA LEU A 106 -9.46 -8.08 12.44
C LEU A 106 -10.85 -7.71 12.96
N LEU A 107 -10.99 -6.62 13.73
CA LEU A 107 -12.28 -6.12 14.19
C LEU A 107 -13.17 -5.67 13.02
N VAL A 108 -12.60 -4.98 12.02
CA VAL A 108 -13.34 -4.56 10.82
C VAL A 108 -13.87 -5.77 10.05
N LEU A 109 -13.09 -6.84 9.92
CA LEU A 109 -13.54 -8.07 9.25
C LEU A 109 -14.59 -8.86 10.05
N GLN A 110 -14.71 -8.62 11.36
CA GLN A 110 -15.70 -9.25 12.22
C GLN A 110 -17.01 -8.46 12.31
N ASP A 111 -17.05 -7.24 11.78
CA ASP A 111 -18.25 -6.42 11.77
C ASP A 111 -19.32 -7.07 10.87
N ARG A 112 -20.38 -7.58 11.52
CA ARG A 112 -21.51 -8.19 10.82
C ARG A 112 -22.20 -7.20 9.88
N LEU A 113 -22.29 -5.93 10.25
CA LEU A 113 -22.92 -4.92 9.41
C LEU A 113 -22.18 -4.72 8.09
N PHE A 114 -20.85 -4.87 8.11
CA PHE A 114 -20.04 -4.79 6.90
C PHE A 114 -20.26 -6.00 5.99
N VAL A 115 -20.23 -7.20 6.56
CA VAL A 115 -20.41 -8.47 5.85
C VAL A 115 -21.82 -8.57 5.28
N ASP A 116 -22.85 -8.29 6.08
CA ASP A 116 -24.26 -8.39 5.70
C ASP A 116 -24.61 -7.43 4.56
N ARG A 117 -24.08 -6.19 4.58
CA ARG A 117 -24.25 -5.23 3.48
C ARG A 117 -23.65 -5.69 2.16
N ILE A 118 -22.53 -6.41 2.20
CA ILE A 118 -21.91 -6.96 0.99
C ILE A 118 -22.76 -8.11 0.46
N ILE A 119 -23.27 -8.97 1.34
CA ILE A 119 -24.16 -10.09 0.97
C ILE A 119 -25.45 -9.55 0.34
N GLU A 120 -26.09 -8.55 0.96
CA GLU A 120 -27.30 -7.90 0.43
C GLU A 120 -27.07 -7.34 -0.98
N LYS A 121 -25.91 -6.73 -1.23
CA LYS A 121 -25.54 -6.24 -2.57
C LYS A 121 -25.35 -7.35 -3.59
N ILE A 122 -24.72 -8.47 -3.21
CA ILE A 122 -24.55 -9.63 -4.10
C ILE A 122 -25.92 -10.21 -4.46
N GLU A 123 -26.84 -10.29 -3.50
CA GLU A 123 -28.18 -10.86 -3.69
C GLU A 123 -29.12 -9.92 -4.45
N THR A 124 -29.05 -8.61 -4.20
CA THR A 124 -29.96 -7.62 -4.81
C THR A 124 -29.50 -7.15 -6.18
N ASP A 125 -28.22 -6.81 -6.32
CA ASP A 125 -27.67 -6.25 -7.57
C ASP A 125 -27.20 -7.35 -8.53
N HIS A 126 -27.13 -8.60 -8.06
CA HIS A 126 -26.60 -9.75 -8.80
C HIS A 126 -25.23 -9.43 -9.42
N ILE A 127 -24.32 -8.90 -8.59
CA ILE A 127 -22.95 -8.57 -8.96
C ILE A 127 -21.96 -9.51 -8.30
N ASN A 128 -20.76 -9.56 -8.86
CA ASN A 128 -19.65 -10.32 -8.29
C ASN A 128 -19.18 -9.77 -6.93
N PRO A 129 -18.76 -10.63 -5.98
CA PRO A 129 -18.34 -10.22 -4.64
C PRO A 129 -17.22 -9.19 -4.62
N GLU A 130 -16.22 -9.33 -5.50
CA GLU A 130 -15.09 -8.41 -5.56
C GLU A 130 -15.51 -6.99 -6.01
N TRP A 131 -16.53 -6.87 -6.86
CA TRP A 131 -17.12 -5.58 -7.18
C TRP A 131 -18.02 -5.05 -6.07
N ALA A 132 -18.79 -5.93 -5.40
CA ALA A 132 -19.62 -5.57 -4.26
C ALA A 132 -18.78 -4.97 -3.13
N ILE A 133 -17.61 -5.54 -2.84
CA ILE A 133 -16.65 -5.01 -1.85
C ILE A 133 -16.14 -3.63 -2.27
N LEU A 134 -15.80 -3.43 -3.54
CA LEU A 134 -15.31 -2.12 -4.02
C LEU A 134 -16.41 -1.04 -3.96
N SER A 135 -17.64 -1.42 -4.31
CA SER A 135 -18.81 -0.53 -4.33
C SER A 135 -19.36 -0.23 -2.92
N ALA A 136 -19.29 -1.20 -2.01
CA ALA A 136 -19.67 -1.05 -0.61
C ALA A 136 -18.56 -0.41 0.23
N GLY A 137 -17.31 -0.62 -0.17
CA GLY A 137 -16.12 -0.10 0.48
C GLY A 137 -16.20 1.42 0.57
N PHE A 138 -15.72 1.91 1.70
CA PHE A 138 -15.69 3.29 2.23
C PHE A 138 -15.42 4.46 1.26
N CYS A 139 -15.27 4.27 -0.04
CA CYS A 139 -15.14 5.34 -1.03
C CYS A 139 -16.30 6.34 -0.96
N THR A 140 -17.55 5.92 -0.72
CA THR A 140 -18.67 6.87 -0.49
C THR A 140 -18.55 7.64 0.82
N ILE A 141 -18.06 7.00 1.88
CA ILE A 141 -17.97 7.59 3.23
C ILE A 141 -16.75 8.51 3.38
N PHE A 142 -15.59 8.11 2.85
CA PHE A 142 -14.32 8.80 3.03
C PHE A 142 -13.97 9.78 1.89
N SER A 143 -14.63 9.69 0.73
CA SER A 143 -14.53 10.72 -0.33
C SER A 143 -15.23 12.02 0.09
N GLN A 144 -16.38 11.93 0.77
CA GLN A 144 -17.10 13.11 1.27
C GLN A 144 -16.31 13.87 2.36
N SER A 145 -15.44 13.18 3.10
CA SER A 145 -14.65 13.76 4.19
C SER A 145 -13.43 14.58 3.72
N ARG A 146 -13.19 14.70 2.40
CA ARG A 146 -12.07 15.49 1.83
C ARG A 146 -12.49 16.73 1.01
N CYS A 147 -13.72 17.20 1.17
CA CYS A 147 -14.12 18.54 0.72
C CYS A 147 -14.16 19.55 1.89
N HIS A 148 -13.02 19.80 2.54
CA HIS A 148 -12.93 20.95 3.46
C HIS A 148 -11.55 21.62 3.59
N LEU A 149 -10.52 21.15 2.86
CA LEU A 149 -9.15 21.69 3.00
C LEU A 149 -8.48 22.17 1.71
N SER A 150 -9.22 22.32 0.61
CA SER A 150 -8.82 23.24 -0.46
C SER A 150 -10.04 23.96 -1.01
N GLY A 151 -10.09 25.28 -0.79
CA GLY A 151 -11.16 26.17 -1.23
C GLY A 151 -11.19 26.38 -2.74
N SER A 152 -11.39 25.31 -3.52
CA SER A 152 -11.66 25.40 -4.96
C SER A 152 -12.45 24.18 -5.43
N CYS A 153 -13.69 24.05 -4.96
CA CYS A 153 -14.67 23.17 -5.59
C CYS A 153 -15.50 24.01 -6.56
N ARG A 154 -14.92 24.32 -7.72
CA ARG A 154 -15.66 24.93 -8.82
C ARG A 154 -16.55 23.84 -9.42
N THR A 155 -17.85 24.07 -9.32
CA THR A 155 -18.94 23.30 -9.93
C THR A 155 -18.65 22.96 -11.39
N MET A 156 -18.60 21.67 -11.72
CA MET A 156 -18.79 21.19 -13.08
C MET A 156 -19.93 20.16 -13.05
N ARG A 157 -21.15 20.70 -13.08
CA ARG A 157 -22.36 20.02 -13.53
C ARG A 157 -22.89 20.87 -14.67
N SER A 158 -22.61 20.45 -15.89
CA SER A 158 -23.24 20.86 -17.14
C SER A 158 -23.07 19.71 -18.11
#